data_AF-F4P7R6-F1
#
_entry.id   AF-F4P7R6-F1
#
_cell.length_a   1.000
_cell.length_b   1.000
_cell.length_c   1.000
_cell.angle_alpha   90.00
_cell.angle_beta   90.00
_cell.angle_gamma   90.00
#
_symmetry.space_group_name_H-M   'P 1'
#
loop_
_entity.id
_entity.type
_entity.pdbx_description
1 polymer ?
#
loop_
_entity_poly.entity_id
_entity_poly.type
_entity_poly.pdbx_seq_one_letter_code
_entity_poly.pdbx_strand_id
1 'polypeptide(L)'
;MVPCDILLSTRLVSDTPIIGSSSGFISRKFQWLPSEFRVEQDGSVTINSYINNLNPIWHRDMYKCIAKIFKCFVPMFESLIRTMDPRFKYIDICNGTKGYKPPNKSSRGGMEPDTQVIRPVYVPTLPEHFKPDYGLGMPVSLRGRNLQVIVKLTNIQLTPSKPKYNEGNWHIEGPINESIVATGLYYYDVENITTPKLDFRVAVDSFRRKKASEMYWKDVYDIIDEESPRNQYIGSLEVSNGRCVVYPNRYQHKEQSFELADPTQPGHCKILTFFVVNPVCRIVSTAHVAPQQPQWYNSSLDKTPIPPELWNDATQYIQGVQSPAEAKHYRDELTSDQTQITAAYNKYIYEQVYYLD
;
A
#
# COMPACT_ATOMS: atom_id res chain seq x y z
N MET A 1 -22.70 -13.27 -1.58
CA MET A 1 -21.46 -13.70 -2.26
C MET A 1 -20.32 -13.00 -1.54
N VAL A 2 -19.52 -13.74 -0.76
CA VAL A 2 -18.45 -13.17 0.09
C VAL A 2 -17.43 -12.50 -0.83
N PRO A 3 -16.88 -11.30 -0.49
CA PRO A 3 -15.82 -10.68 -1.29
C PRO A 3 -14.70 -11.71 -1.48
N CYS A 4 -14.35 -11.99 -2.73
CA CYS A 4 -13.20 -12.80 -3.07
C CYS A 4 -11.93 -11.99 -2.76
N ASP A 5 -11.64 -11.77 -1.47
CA ASP A 5 -10.31 -11.38 -1.02
C ASP A 5 -9.41 -12.63 -1.14
N ILE A 6 -8.68 -12.63 -2.25
CA ILE A 6 -7.82 -13.68 -2.78
C ILE A 6 -6.45 -13.66 -2.06
N LEU A 7 -6.40 -13.72 -0.74
CA LEU A 7 -5.10 -13.76 -0.05
C LEU A 7 -5.11 -14.79 1.07
N LEU A 8 -4.50 -15.93 0.78
CA LEU A 8 -4.14 -16.92 1.78
C LEU A 8 -2.69 -17.33 1.60
N SER A 9 -2.02 -17.21 2.72
CA SER A 9 -0.61 -17.22 2.97
C SER A 9 -0.06 -18.63 3.03
N THR A 10 1.22 -18.78 2.70
CA THR A 10 2.00 -19.87 3.26
C THR A 10 2.35 -19.53 4.70
N ARG A 11 2.23 -20.54 5.58
CA ARG A 11 3.00 -20.56 6.83
C ARG A 11 4.47 -20.45 6.45
N LEU A 12 5.09 -19.30 6.68
CA LEU A 12 6.55 -19.20 6.54
C LEU A 12 7.17 -20.08 7.63
N VAL A 13 7.81 -21.18 7.21
CA VAL A 13 8.90 -21.79 7.98
C VAL A 13 10.17 -21.20 7.39
N SER A 14 10.53 -19.99 7.81
CA SER A 14 11.75 -19.32 7.35
C SER A 14 12.55 -18.89 8.58
N ASP A 15 13.59 -19.66 8.90
CA ASP A 15 14.64 -19.33 9.86
C ASP A 15 15.65 -18.30 9.30
N THR A 16 15.18 -17.34 8.51
CA THR A 16 16.05 -16.31 7.93
C THR A 16 16.34 -15.25 9.00
N PRO A 17 17.61 -14.92 9.30
CA PRO A 17 17.93 -14.01 10.39
C PRO A 17 17.37 -12.62 10.14
N ILE A 18 16.59 -12.17 11.12
CA ILE A 18 15.88 -10.90 11.18
C ILE A 18 16.89 -9.75 11.12
N ILE A 19 16.87 -8.96 10.04
CA ILE A 19 17.49 -7.64 10.02
C ILE A 19 16.76 -6.79 11.07
N GLY A 20 17.52 -6.25 12.03
CA GLY A 20 17.08 -5.64 13.29
C GLY A 20 15.99 -4.56 13.21
N SER A 21 14.75 -4.99 12.97
CA SER A 21 13.53 -4.20 13.13
C SER A 21 12.70 -4.80 14.26
N SER A 22 11.96 -3.94 14.99
CA SER A 22 11.12 -4.39 16.10
C SER A 22 10.09 -5.39 15.63
N SER A 23 9.94 -6.50 16.37
CA SER A 23 9.13 -7.66 16.02
C SER A 23 7.65 -7.39 15.73
N GLY A 24 7.13 -6.20 16.02
CA GLY A 24 5.73 -5.82 15.82
C GLY A 24 5.35 -5.40 14.40
N PHE A 25 6.31 -5.24 13.48
CA PHE A 25 6.04 -4.85 12.08
C PHE A 25 6.13 -6.00 11.07
N ILE A 26 6.39 -7.21 11.56
CA ILE A 26 6.63 -8.40 10.75
C ILE A 26 5.58 -9.44 11.10
N SER A 27 4.95 -10.03 10.08
CA SER A 27 4.18 -11.25 10.29
C SER A 27 5.13 -12.44 10.39
N ARG A 28 5.07 -13.18 11.50
CA ARG A 28 5.87 -14.40 11.68
C ARG A 28 5.17 -15.65 11.18
N LYS A 29 3.87 -15.54 10.86
CA LYS A 29 3.03 -16.68 10.49
C LYS A 29 2.65 -16.64 9.03
N PHE A 30 2.49 -15.45 8.45
CA PHE A 30 1.86 -15.30 7.15
C PHE A 30 2.66 -14.39 6.22
N GLN A 31 2.48 -14.63 4.92
CA GLN A 31 2.99 -13.78 3.86
C GLN A 31 2.08 -13.93 2.65
N TRP A 32 1.73 -12.82 2.00
CA TRP A 32 1.16 -12.86 0.66
C TRP A 32 2.15 -13.44 -0.35
N LEU A 33 1.62 -14.23 -1.28
CA LEU A 33 2.41 -14.87 -2.33
C LEU A 33 2.37 -14.01 -3.60
N PRO A 34 3.45 -13.27 -3.92
CA PRO A 34 3.54 -12.59 -5.20
C PRO A 34 3.59 -13.60 -6.34
N SER A 35 3.13 -13.15 -7.50
CA SER A 35 3.33 -13.83 -8.77
C SER A 35 4.54 -13.25 -9.49
N GLU A 36 5.16 -14.06 -10.33
CA GLU A 36 6.34 -13.69 -11.12
C GLU A 36 5.90 -13.00 -12.41
N PHE A 37 6.19 -11.71 -12.50
CA PHE A 37 5.97 -10.91 -13.70
C PHE A 37 7.31 -10.71 -14.41
N ARG A 38 7.29 -10.77 -15.74
CA ARG A 38 8.44 -10.45 -16.59
C ARG A 38 8.07 -9.25 -17.43
N VAL A 39 8.86 -8.19 -17.34
CA VAL A 39 8.77 -7.04 -18.24
C VAL A 39 9.87 -7.20 -19.27
N GLU A 40 9.52 -7.40 -20.53
CA GLU A 40 10.48 -7.55 -21.61
C GLU A 40 11.09 -6.21 -22.04
N GLN A 41 12.13 -6.26 -22.86
CA GLN A 41 12.84 -5.05 -23.31
C GLN A 41 11.94 -4.10 -24.12
N ASP A 42 10.99 -4.65 -24.88
CA ASP A 42 9.97 -3.91 -25.64
C ASP A 42 8.84 -3.35 -24.76
N GLY A 43 8.84 -3.66 -23.45
CA GLY A 43 7.83 -3.30 -22.49
C GLY A 43 6.59 -4.20 -22.51
N SER A 44 6.58 -5.29 -23.27
CA SER A 44 5.57 -6.34 -23.11
C SER A 44 5.72 -7.01 -21.73
N VAL A 45 4.61 -7.55 -21.23
CA VAL A 45 4.56 -8.14 -19.89
C VAL A 45 4.01 -9.56 -20.00
N THR A 46 4.68 -10.50 -19.35
CA THR A 46 4.16 -11.86 -19.12
C THR A 46 4.09 -12.16 -17.64
N ILE A 47 3.20 -13.10 -17.29
CA ILE A 47 3.04 -13.59 -15.92
C ILE A 47 3.48 -15.05 -15.95
N ASN A 48 4.60 -15.34 -15.28
CA ASN A 48 5.36 -16.57 -15.39
C ASN A 48 5.01 -17.60 -14.29
N SER A 49 4.27 -17.20 -13.26
CA SER A 49 3.70 -18.10 -12.25
C SER A 49 2.22 -17.79 -12.02
N TYR A 50 1.49 -18.66 -11.32
CA TYR A 50 0.06 -18.42 -11.10
C TYR A 50 -0.18 -17.23 -10.17
N ILE A 51 -1.20 -16.43 -10.45
CA ILE A 51 -1.81 -15.50 -9.50
C ILE A 51 -2.62 -16.32 -8.51
N ASN A 52 -2.34 -16.14 -7.21
CA ASN A 52 -3.00 -16.89 -6.15
C ASN A 52 -4.53 -16.81 -6.32
N ASN A 53 -5.25 -17.91 -6.09
CA ASN A 53 -6.70 -18.06 -6.32
C ASN A 53 -7.23 -17.72 -7.73
N LEU A 54 -6.37 -17.46 -8.73
CA LEU A 54 -6.77 -17.28 -10.12
C LEU A 54 -6.19 -18.40 -10.99
N ASN A 55 -7.01 -19.38 -11.38
CA ASN A 55 -6.51 -20.55 -12.12
C ASN A 55 -5.96 -20.14 -13.50
N PRO A 56 -4.69 -20.42 -13.84
CA PRO A 56 -4.07 -19.98 -15.09
C PRO A 56 -4.61 -20.69 -16.34
N ILE A 57 -5.20 -21.88 -16.19
CA ILE A 57 -5.79 -22.65 -17.29
C ILE A 57 -7.20 -22.12 -17.57
N TRP A 58 -8.04 -22.07 -16.53
CA TRP A 58 -9.43 -21.69 -16.68
C TRP A 58 -9.59 -20.21 -17.02
N HIS A 59 -8.73 -19.34 -16.47
CA HIS A 59 -8.85 -17.87 -16.58
C HIS A 59 -7.77 -17.27 -17.48
N ARG A 60 -7.35 -18.00 -18.53
CA ARG A 60 -6.24 -17.61 -19.43
C ARG A 60 -6.39 -16.20 -20.00
N ASP A 61 -7.59 -15.80 -20.39
CA ASP A 61 -7.83 -14.46 -20.95
C ASP A 61 -7.74 -13.36 -19.90
N MET A 62 -8.09 -13.67 -18.64
CA MET A 62 -7.89 -12.74 -17.52
C MET A 62 -6.40 -12.50 -17.26
N TYR A 63 -5.56 -13.53 -17.32
CA TYR A 63 -4.10 -13.36 -17.22
C TYR A 63 -3.54 -12.46 -18.33
N LYS A 64 -3.98 -12.66 -19.58
CA LYS A 64 -3.60 -11.77 -20.71
C LYS A 64 -4.06 -10.33 -20.45
N CYS A 65 -5.26 -10.15 -19.92
CA CYS A 65 -5.80 -8.83 -19.58
C CYS A 65 -4.98 -8.16 -18.48
N ILE A 66 -4.73 -8.85 -17.36
CA ILE A 66 -3.93 -8.34 -16.24
C ILE A 66 -2.52 -7.97 -16.71
N ALA A 67 -1.87 -8.79 -17.54
CA ALA A 67 -0.56 -8.48 -18.08
C ALA A 67 -0.57 -7.21 -18.97
N LYS A 68 -1.59 -7.06 -19.82
CA LYS A 68 -1.79 -5.85 -20.64
C LYS A 68 -2.04 -4.61 -19.79
N ILE A 69 -2.83 -4.72 -18.72
CA ILE A 69 -3.06 -3.61 -17.80
C ILE A 69 -1.76 -3.27 -17.07
N PHE A 70 -1.06 -4.27 -16.52
CA PHE A 70 0.21 -4.05 -15.81
C PHE A 70 1.26 -3.37 -16.70
N LYS A 71 1.32 -3.72 -18.00
CA LYS A 71 2.14 -3.00 -18.98
C LYS A 71 1.89 -1.48 -18.98
N CYS A 72 0.64 -1.04 -18.84
CA CYS A 72 0.30 0.38 -18.74
C CYS A 72 0.78 1.01 -17.42
N PHE A 73 0.89 0.22 -16.34
CA PHE A 73 1.40 0.66 -15.04
C PHE A 73 2.94 0.72 -14.99
N VAL A 74 3.67 -0.05 -15.81
CA VAL A 74 5.15 -0.05 -15.84
C VAL A 74 5.75 1.37 -15.88
N PRO A 75 5.40 2.26 -16.82
CA PRO A 75 5.98 3.62 -16.84
C PRO A 75 5.60 4.45 -15.61
N MET A 76 4.44 4.23 -15.01
CA MET A 76 4.03 4.90 -13.77
C MET A 76 4.90 4.46 -12.59
N PHE A 77 5.16 3.15 -12.47
CA PHE A 77 6.08 2.62 -11.45
C PHE A 77 7.54 3.06 -11.66
N GLU A 78 8.03 3.07 -12.90
CA GLU A 78 9.37 3.58 -13.24
C GLU A 78 9.51 5.06 -12.82
N SER A 79 8.48 5.88 -13.09
CA SER A 79 8.44 7.28 -12.67
C SER A 79 8.48 7.42 -11.15
N LEU A 80 7.73 6.58 -10.42
CA LEU A 80 7.71 6.60 -8.97
C LEU A 80 9.06 6.19 -8.36
N ILE A 81 9.62 5.07 -8.80
CA ILE A 81 10.87 4.53 -8.24
C ILE A 81 12.04 5.50 -8.47
N ARG A 82 12.04 6.23 -9.60
CA ARG A 82 13.01 7.32 -9.84
C ARG A 82 12.98 8.39 -8.75
N THR A 83 11.81 8.66 -8.16
CA THR A 83 11.64 9.70 -7.13
C THR A 83 11.89 9.22 -5.71
N MET A 84 12.02 7.91 -5.50
CA MET A 84 12.41 7.37 -4.21
C MET A 84 13.92 7.56 -4.02
N ASP A 85 14.31 8.66 -3.38
CA ASP A 85 15.69 8.86 -2.88
C ASP A 85 16.06 7.63 -2.01
N PRO A 86 17.18 6.93 -2.27
CA PRO A 86 17.63 5.81 -1.45
C PRO A 86 17.92 6.20 0.00
N ARG A 87 18.04 7.50 0.29
CA ARG A 87 18.02 8.03 1.65
C ARG A 87 16.60 8.46 1.97
N PHE A 88 16.02 7.83 2.99
CA PHE A 88 14.87 8.33 3.74
C PHE A 88 15.10 9.80 4.11
N LYS A 89 14.72 10.72 3.21
CA LYS A 89 14.51 12.09 3.59
C LYS A 89 13.09 12.13 4.13
N TYR A 90 13.00 12.12 5.45
CA TYR A 90 11.96 12.91 6.08
C TYR A 90 12.04 14.33 5.51
N ILE A 91 10.94 15.08 5.50
CA ILE A 91 10.98 16.47 5.08
C ILE A 91 12.01 17.17 5.98
N ASP A 92 13.17 17.53 5.43
CA ASP A 92 14.21 18.23 6.17
C ASP A 92 13.78 19.69 6.28
N ILE A 93 13.17 20.01 7.40
CA ILE A 93 12.59 21.33 7.67
C ILE A 93 13.70 22.40 7.80
N CYS A 94 14.97 22.00 7.90
CA CYS A 94 16.09 22.94 7.94
C CYS A 94 16.19 23.80 6.66
N ASN A 95 15.76 23.29 5.50
CA ASN A 95 15.84 24.07 4.25
C ASN A 95 14.86 25.26 4.20
N GLY A 96 13.81 25.27 5.02
CA GLY A 96 12.88 26.40 5.15
C GLY A 96 13.43 27.59 5.95
N THR A 97 14.59 27.44 6.61
CA THR A 97 15.17 28.51 7.44
C THR A 97 16.14 29.43 6.68
N LYS A 98 16.47 29.16 5.41
CA LYS A 98 17.24 30.09 4.57
C LYS A 98 16.39 31.32 4.23
N GLY A 99 16.43 32.31 5.12
CA GLY A 99 15.65 33.56 5.02
C GLY A 99 14.92 33.92 6.32
N TYR A 100 14.75 32.95 7.23
CA TYR A 100 14.19 33.19 8.55
C TYR A 100 15.25 33.83 9.46
N LYS A 101 15.19 35.15 9.64
CA LYS A 101 16.00 35.82 10.67
C LYS A 101 15.36 35.54 12.04
N PRO A 102 16.02 34.78 12.94
CA PRO A 102 15.54 34.69 14.31
C PRO A 102 15.59 36.08 14.96
N PRO A 103 14.70 36.39 15.90
CA PRO A 103 14.70 37.68 16.56
C PRO A 103 16.04 37.92 17.26
N ASN A 104 16.56 39.15 17.15
CA ASN A 104 17.63 39.63 18.02
C ASN A 104 17.17 39.43 19.46
N LYS A 105 17.81 38.51 20.18
CA LYS A 105 17.60 38.39 21.62
C LYS A 105 18.18 39.65 22.26
N SER A 106 17.32 40.61 22.60
CA SER A 106 17.69 41.61 23.60
C SER A 106 17.72 40.90 24.95
N SER A 107 18.92 40.55 25.39
CA SER A 107 19.18 40.16 26.78
C SER A 107 18.96 41.37 27.67
N ARG A 108 17.72 41.65 28.07
CA ARG A 108 17.35 42.40 29.28
C ARG A 108 15.84 42.36 29.46
N GLY A 109 15.44 41.92 30.64
CA GLY A 109 14.05 41.75 31.02
C GLY A 109 13.27 43.07 31.09
N GLY A 110 11.97 42.94 30.89
CA GLY A 110 10.96 43.97 31.12
C GLY A 110 10.29 44.47 29.84
N MET A 111 9.16 43.85 29.44
CA MET A 111 7.87 44.53 29.25
C MET A 111 6.79 43.60 28.67
N GLU A 112 5.62 43.67 29.33
CA GLU A 112 4.22 43.39 28.99
C GLU A 112 3.75 42.21 28.09
N PRO A 113 2.74 41.44 28.55
CA PRO A 113 1.97 40.54 27.70
C PRO A 113 0.82 41.33 27.05
N ASP A 114 0.97 41.77 25.80
CA ASP A 114 -0.13 41.97 24.84
C ASP A 114 0.35 42.76 23.61
N THR A 115 1.24 42.16 22.82
CA THR A 115 1.37 42.56 21.41
C THR A 115 1.15 41.34 20.55
N GLN A 116 -0.04 41.21 19.96
CA GLN A 116 -0.27 40.30 18.83
C GLN A 116 0.63 40.77 17.69
N VAL A 117 1.83 40.19 17.62
CA VAL A 117 2.71 40.40 16.48
C VAL A 117 2.13 39.58 15.33
N ILE A 118 1.30 40.21 14.49
CA ILE A 118 0.85 39.64 13.22
C ILE A 118 2.09 39.58 12.32
N ARG A 119 2.72 38.40 12.24
CA ARG A 119 3.83 38.14 11.32
C ARG A 119 3.27 37.41 10.09
N PRO A 120 3.75 37.71 8.87
CA PRO A 120 3.39 36.95 7.70
C PRO A 120 3.93 35.53 7.85
N VAL A 121 3.02 34.56 7.97
CA VAL A 121 3.33 33.14 7.86
C VAL A 121 3.77 32.90 6.43
N TYR A 122 5.01 32.45 6.24
CA TYR A 122 5.45 31.96 4.93
C TYR A 122 4.92 30.53 4.78
N VAL A 123 3.67 30.41 4.33
CA VAL A 123 3.15 29.14 3.83
C VAL A 123 3.91 28.87 2.53
N PRO A 124 4.63 27.75 2.40
CA PRO A 124 5.26 27.39 1.14
C PRO A 124 4.17 27.34 0.07
N THR A 125 4.17 28.30 -0.84
CA THR A 125 3.28 28.27 -2.00
C THR A 125 3.75 27.14 -2.90
N LEU A 126 2.83 26.25 -3.27
CA LEU A 126 3.09 25.29 -4.33
C LEU A 126 3.48 26.11 -5.57
N PRO A 127 4.66 25.87 -6.16
CA PRO A 127 5.04 26.59 -7.35
C PRO A 127 3.99 26.35 -8.43
N GLU A 128 3.52 27.40 -9.09
CA GLU A 128 2.58 27.29 -10.23
C GLU A 128 3.09 26.26 -11.25
N HIS A 129 4.41 26.15 -11.37
CA HIS A 129 5.10 25.15 -12.16
C HIS A 129 6.13 24.41 -11.30
N PHE A 130 5.78 23.21 -10.87
CA PHE A 130 6.74 22.29 -10.25
C PHE A 130 7.67 21.73 -11.32
N LYS A 131 8.91 22.23 -11.38
CA LYS A 131 10.00 21.56 -12.08
C LYS A 131 10.71 20.66 -11.06
N PRO A 132 10.56 19.33 -11.14
CA PRO A 132 11.25 18.47 -10.21
C PRO A 132 12.76 18.56 -10.40
N ASP A 133 13.47 18.99 -9.35
CA ASP A 133 14.93 18.93 -9.27
C ASP A 133 15.35 17.52 -8.84
N TYR A 134 15.11 16.53 -9.71
CA TYR A 134 15.62 15.18 -9.49
C TYR A 134 17.11 15.16 -9.84
N GLY A 135 17.95 15.55 -8.88
CA GLY A 135 19.39 15.36 -8.98
C GLY A 135 19.74 13.89 -9.25
N LEU A 136 20.16 13.58 -10.48
CA LEU A 136 21.05 12.47 -10.87
C LEU A 136 20.69 11.05 -10.39
N GLY A 137 19.43 10.74 -10.13
CA GLY A 137 18.98 9.36 -10.03
C GLY A 137 18.82 8.76 -11.43
N MET A 138 19.65 7.77 -11.80
CA MET A 138 19.46 7.05 -13.06
C MET A 138 18.03 6.47 -13.13
N PRO A 139 17.34 6.52 -14.30
CA PRO A 139 16.06 5.86 -14.47
C PRO A 139 16.19 4.38 -14.09
N VAL A 140 15.47 3.93 -13.06
CA VAL A 140 15.34 2.49 -12.80
C VAL A 140 14.33 1.97 -13.82
N SER A 141 14.81 1.57 -14.99
CA SER A 141 13.94 0.88 -15.92
C SER A 141 13.58 -0.50 -15.37
N LEU A 142 12.30 -0.80 -15.37
CA LEU A 142 11.76 -2.12 -15.06
C LEU A 142 11.81 -3.06 -16.27
N ARG A 143 12.09 -2.54 -17.47
CA ARG A 143 12.29 -3.34 -18.68
C ARG A 143 13.45 -4.31 -18.53
N GLY A 144 13.28 -5.52 -19.05
CA GLY A 144 14.24 -6.62 -18.95
C GLY A 144 14.30 -7.28 -17.57
N ARG A 145 13.43 -6.90 -16.62
CA ARG A 145 13.47 -7.39 -15.23
C ARG A 145 12.34 -8.36 -14.92
N ASN A 146 12.61 -9.22 -13.93
CA ASN A 146 11.62 -10.02 -13.25
C ASN A 146 11.13 -9.25 -12.01
N LEU A 147 9.82 -9.17 -11.84
CA LEU A 147 9.16 -8.49 -10.73
C LEU A 147 8.31 -9.49 -9.96
N GLN A 148 8.22 -9.29 -8.66
CA GLN A 148 7.24 -9.96 -7.81
C GLN A 148 6.06 -9.00 -7.60
N VAL A 149 4.88 -9.43 -8.02
CA VAL A 149 3.67 -8.60 -7.97
C VAL A 149 2.55 -9.40 -7.32
N ILE A 150 1.97 -8.85 -6.26
CA ILE A 150 0.75 -9.37 -5.66
C ILE A 150 -0.42 -8.67 -6.35
N VAL A 151 -1.36 -9.46 -6.84
CA VAL A 151 -2.53 -8.96 -7.58
C VAL A 151 -3.77 -9.16 -6.72
N LYS A 152 -4.53 -8.09 -6.49
CA LYS A 152 -5.79 -8.13 -5.75
C LYS A 152 -6.91 -7.57 -6.62
N LEU A 153 -8.05 -8.26 -6.67
CA LEU A 153 -9.26 -7.76 -7.28
C LEU A 153 -10.28 -7.52 -6.17
N THR A 154 -10.70 -6.27 -6.03
CA THR A 154 -11.70 -5.87 -5.05
C THR A 154 -13.01 -5.56 -5.77
N ASN A 155 -14.14 -6.04 -5.23
CA ASN A 155 -15.47 -5.73 -5.71
C ASN A 155 -16.34 -5.30 -4.53
N ILE A 156 -16.64 -4.00 -4.47
CA ILE A 156 -17.52 -3.41 -3.47
C ILE A 156 -18.90 -3.24 -4.11
N GLN A 157 -19.92 -3.81 -3.50
CA GLN A 157 -21.31 -3.69 -3.96
C GLN A 157 -22.15 -3.00 -2.90
N LEU A 158 -22.85 -1.95 -3.31
CA LEU A 158 -23.82 -1.21 -2.51
C LEU A 158 -25.23 -1.53 -3.03
N THR A 159 -26.16 -1.69 -2.10
CA THR A 159 -27.57 -1.95 -2.41
C THR A 159 -28.43 -0.93 -1.68
N PRO A 160 -29.68 -0.70 -2.10
CA PRO A 160 -30.59 0.18 -1.37
C PRO A 160 -30.72 -0.17 0.12
N SER A 161 -30.60 -1.46 0.48
CA SER A 161 -30.61 -1.93 1.87
C SER A 161 -29.28 -1.74 2.62
N LYS A 162 -28.16 -1.59 1.90
CA LYS A 162 -26.83 -1.31 2.44
C LYS A 162 -26.15 -0.25 1.56
N PRO A 163 -26.59 1.03 1.66
CA PRO A 163 -26.30 2.04 0.66
C PRO A 163 -24.95 2.74 0.86
N LYS A 164 -24.21 2.42 1.93
CA LYS A 164 -22.97 3.09 2.31
C LYS A 164 -21.81 2.10 2.48
N TYR A 165 -20.65 2.51 1.97
CA TYR A 165 -19.35 1.95 2.31
C TYR A 165 -18.70 2.86 3.36
N ASN A 166 -18.28 2.28 4.49
CA ASN A 166 -17.68 3.04 5.58
C ASN A 166 -16.21 3.34 5.28
N GLU A 167 -15.69 4.41 5.87
CA GLU A 167 -14.28 4.76 5.76
C GLU A 167 -13.38 3.64 6.31
N GLY A 168 -12.20 3.50 5.69
CA GLY A 168 -11.15 2.59 6.15
C GLY A 168 -10.35 3.18 7.31
N ASN A 169 -9.41 2.39 7.82
CA ASN A 169 -8.40 2.88 8.75
C ASN A 169 -7.14 3.33 8.00
N TRP A 170 -6.38 4.25 8.60
CA TRP A 170 -5.05 4.60 8.09
C TRP A 170 -4.13 3.37 8.08
N HIS A 171 -3.62 3.01 6.90
CA HIS A 171 -2.76 1.83 6.74
C HIS A 171 -1.75 1.97 5.58
N ILE A 172 -0.74 1.11 5.62
CA ILE A 172 0.16 0.82 4.50
C ILE A 172 -0.05 -0.64 4.08
N GLU A 173 0.41 -1.00 2.89
CA GLU A 173 0.15 -2.33 2.33
C GLU A 173 1.19 -3.34 2.79
N GLY A 174 0.72 -4.36 3.51
CA GLY A 174 1.52 -5.49 3.97
C GLY A 174 2.55 -5.16 5.08
N PRO A 175 3.04 -6.18 5.80
CA PRO A 175 4.13 -6.06 6.76
C PRO A 175 5.51 -5.92 6.09
N ILE A 176 6.54 -5.59 6.87
CA ILE A 176 7.92 -5.38 6.36
C ILE A 176 8.44 -6.59 5.58
N ASN A 177 8.12 -7.81 6.03
CA ASN A 177 8.59 -9.05 5.40
C ASN A 177 8.02 -9.28 3.99
N GLU A 178 6.94 -8.59 3.60
CA GLU A 178 6.42 -8.66 2.23
C GLU A 178 7.12 -7.69 1.28
N SER A 179 7.91 -6.74 1.81
CA SER A 179 8.77 -5.83 1.05
C SER A 179 8.04 -5.09 -0.09
N ILE A 180 6.75 -4.76 0.09
CA ILE A 180 5.97 -4.00 -0.88
C ILE A 180 6.48 -2.56 -0.92
N VAL A 181 6.88 -2.08 -2.10
CA VAL A 181 7.46 -0.74 -2.29
C VAL A 181 6.53 0.23 -2.98
N ALA A 182 5.56 -0.26 -3.76
CA ALA A 182 4.63 0.56 -4.49
C ALA A 182 3.28 -0.13 -4.68
N THR A 183 2.23 0.68 -4.71
CA THR A 183 0.85 0.25 -4.94
C THR A 183 0.33 0.93 -6.20
N GLY A 184 -0.25 0.13 -7.09
CA GLY A 184 -0.96 0.59 -8.29
C GLY A 184 -2.43 0.20 -8.22
N LEU A 185 -3.33 1.15 -8.37
CA LEU A 185 -4.78 0.95 -8.34
C LEU A 185 -5.40 1.29 -9.69
N TYR A 186 -6.30 0.44 -10.18
CA TYR A 186 -7.13 0.71 -11.35
C TYR A 186 -8.61 0.53 -11.01
N TYR A 187 -9.35 1.64 -10.99
CA TYR A 187 -10.80 1.66 -10.80
C TYR A 187 -11.47 1.43 -12.15
N TYR A 188 -11.68 0.17 -12.52
CA TYR A 188 -12.00 -0.20 -13.90
C TYR A 188 -13.50 -0.21 -14.21
N ASP A 189 -14.34 -0.30 -13.18
CA ASP A 189 -15.78 -0.32 -13.31
C ASP A 189 -16.40 0.24 -12.02
N VAL A 190 -16.82 1.50 -12.09
CA VAL A 190 -17.43 2.25 -10.98
C VAL A 190 -18.74 2.84 -11.45
N GLU A 191 -19.84 2.44 -10.82
CA GLU A 191 -21.19 2.79 -11.25
C GLU A 191 -22.11 3.06 -10.06
N ASN A 192 -22.99 4.05 -10.21
CA ASN A 192 -24.03 4.45 -9.25
C ASN A 192 -23.53 4.64 -7.79
N ILE A 193 -22.34 5.22 -7.62
CA ILE A 193 -21.83 5.62 -6.31
C ILE A 193 -21.27 7.04 -6.37
N THR A 194 -21.20 7.70 -5.22
CA THR A 194 -20.43 8.94 -5.07
C THR A 194 -18.95 8.67 -5.36
N THR A 195 -18.23 9.68 -5.88
CA THR A 195 -16.84 9.49 -6.34
C THR A 195 -15.96 9.10 -5.15
N PRO A 196 -15.32 7.92 -5.16
CA PRO A 196 -14.48 7.49 -4.04
C PRO A 196 -13.22 8.36 -3.94
N LYS A 197 -12.66 8.46 -2.73
CA LYS A 197 -11.48 9.27 -2.43
C LYS A 197 -10.47 8.47 -1.61
N LEU A 198 -9.20 8.75 -1.85
CA LEU A 198 -8.07 8.24 -1.09
C LEU A 198 -7.37 9.40 -0.40
N ASP A 199 -7.33 9.36 0.91
CA ASP A 199 -6.55 10.30 1.71
C ASP A 199 -5.15 9.75 1.94
N PHE A 200 -4.16 10.63 1.97
CA PHE A 200 -2.76 10.29 2.19
C PHE A 200 -2.16 11.09 3.33
N ARG A 201 -1.28 10.44 4.10
CA ARG A 201 -0.41 11.07 5.09
C ARG A 201 0.99 10.45 5.08
N VAL A 202 1.97 11.20 5.57
CA VAL A 202 3.36 10.72 5.74
C VAL A 202 3.81 10.85 7.18
N ALA A 203 4.71 9.98 7.60
CA ALA A 203 5.42 10.14 8.87
C ALA A 203 6.44 11.29 8.77
N VAL A 204 6.56 12.08 9.84
CA VAL A 204 7.50 13.20 9.96
C VAL A 204 8.57 12.83 11.00
N ASP A 205 9.85 13.16 10.74
CA ASP A 205 10.92 12.81 11.68
C ASP A 205 10.80 13.62 12.97
N SER A 206 11.25 13.01 14.06
CA SER A 206 11.62 13.78 15.24
C SER A 206 12.91 14.54 15.02
N PHE A 207 12.83 15.87 15.01
CA PHE A 207 14.02 16.70 15.13
C PHE A 207 14.55 16.65 16.57
N ARG A 208 15.75 16.11 16.75
CA ARG A 208 16.53 16.32 17.99
C ARG A 208 16.98 17.77 18.07
N ARG A 209 16.31 18.55 18.92
CA ARG A 209 16.75 19.83 19.50
C ARG A 209 17.50 20.77 18.55
N LYS A 210 16.77 21.58 17.79
CA LYS A 210 17.11 23.01 17.65
C LYS A 210 15.81 23.81 17.68
N LYS A 211 15.72 24.76 18.61
CA LYS A 211 14.64 25.74 18.77
C LYS A 211 14.46 26.57 17.49
N ALA A 212 13.88 25.98 16.44
CA ALA A 212 13.19 26.79 15.44
C ALA A 212 11.85 27.18 16.08
N SER A 213 11.47 28.46 15.92
CA SER A 213 10.38 29.08 16.65
C SER A 213 9.10 28.25 16.62
N GLU A 214 8.53 28.00 17.79
CA GLU A 214 7.27 27.26 18.03
C GLU A 214 6.15 27.59 17.01
N MET A 215 6.05 28.84 16.54
CA MET A 215 5.04 29.26 15.56
C MET A 215 5.18 28.63 14.17
N TYR A 216 6.39 28.40 13.65
CA TYR A 216 6.56 27.88 12.28
C TYR A 216 6.05 26.44 12.14
N TRP A 217 6.11 25.66 13.22
CA TRP A 217 5.68 24.27 13.24
C TRP A 217 4.17 24.12 13.18
N LYS A 218 3.45 24.95 13.94
CA LYS A 218 1.98 25.02 13.92
C LYS A 218 1.46 25.45 12.56
N ASP A 219 2.05 26.50 11.99
CA ASP A 219 1.50 27.11 10.78
C ASP A 219 1.82 26.34 9.48
N VAL A 220 2.88 25.52 9.45
CA VAL A 220 3.33 24.80 8.24
C VAL A 220 3.12 23.28 8.32
N TYR A 221 3.20 22.69 9.51
CA TYR A 221 3.13 21.24 9.70
C TYR A 221 1.93 20.79 10.54
N ASP A 222 1.07 21.73 10.96
CA ASP A 222 -0.09 21.48 11.83
C ASP A 222 0.31 20.82 13.16
N ILE A 223 1.54 21.07 13.62
CA ILE A 223 2.07 20.60 14.91
C ILE A 223 1.71 21.68 15.93
N ILE A 224 0.60 21.48 16.63
CA ILE A 224 0.01 22.47 17.54
C ILE A 224 0.74 22.47 18.88
N ASP A 225 1.16 21.29 19.34
CA ASP A 225 1.74 21.05 20.66
C ASP A 225 2.56 19.74 20.70
N GLU A 226 3.10 19.42 21.87
CA GLU A 226 3.90 18.21 22.11
C GLU A 226 3.08 16.92 21.99
N GLU A 227 1.74 16.99 22.05
CA GLU A 227 0.81 15.86 21.90
C GLU A 227 0.44 15.61 20.43
N SER A 228 0.82 16.50 19.52
CA SER A 228 0.54 16.38 18.10
C SER A 228 1.26 15.16 17.50
N PRO A 229 0.57 14.31 16.71
CA PRO A 229 1.15 13.09 16.18
C PRO A 229 2.19 13.40 15.09
N ARG A 230 3.23 12.57 14.98
CA ARG A 230 4.31 12.66 13.98
C ARG A 230 3.88 12.22 12.57
N ASN A 231 2.74 12.73 12.10
CA ASN A 231 2.32 12.58 10.72
C ASN A 231 1.81 13.89 10.15
N GLN A 232 1.88 14.01 8.82
CA GLN A 232 1.35 15.14 8.09
C GLN A 232 0.39 14.63 7.02
N TYR A 233 -0.83 15.16 7.00
CA TYR A 233 -1.76 14.96 5.90
C TYR A 233 -1.22 15.63 4.63
N ILE A 234 -1.12 14.88 3.53
CA ILE A 234 -0.52 15.37 2.27
C ILE A 234 -1.54 15.56 1.15
N GLY A 235 -2.82 15.30 1.42
CA GLY A 235 -3.90 15.54 0.48
C GLY A 235 -4.80 14.33 0.23
N SER A 236 -5.81 14.58 -0.59
CA SER A 236 -6.80 13.60 -1.06
C SER A 236 -6.72 13.45 -2.57
N LEU A 237 -7.03 12.26 -3.07
CA LEU A 237 -7.16 11.98 -4.49
C LEU A 237 -8.52 11.36 -4.79
N GLU A 238 -9.27 11.97 -5.70
CA GLU A 238 -10.51 11.40 -6.22
C GLU A 238 -10.21 10.32 -7.26
N VAL A 239 -10.85 9.16 -7.12
CA VAL A 239 -10.62 7.96 -7.93
C VAL A 239 -11.88 7.54 -8.67
N SER A 240 -12.18 8.28 -9.74
CA SER A 240 -13.33 8.02 -10.62
C SER A 240 -13.15 6.77 -11.49
N ASN A 241 -14.24 6.35 -12.14
CA ASN A 241 -14.20 5.28 -13.14
C ASN A 241 -13.09 5.52 -14.19
N GLY A 242 -12.35 4.46 -14.53
CA GLY A 242 -11.23 4.48 -15.46
C GLY A 242 -9.91 5.03 -14.90
N ARG A 243 -9.85 5.46 -13.63
CA ARG A 243 -8.63 6.09 -13.07
C ARG A 243 -7.59 5.06 -12.66
N CYS A 244 -6.33 5.31 -13.07
CA CYS A 244 -5.14 4.62 -12.59
C CYS A 244 -4.38 5.51 -11.61
N VAL A 245 -3.92 4.95 -10.51
CA VAL A 245 -3.12 5.65 -9.48
C VAL A 245 -1.91 4.80 -9.13
N VAL A 246 -0.74 5.40 -8.99
CA VAL A 246 0.47 4.76 -8.46
C VAL A 246 1.08 5.64 -7.37
N TYR A 247 1.36 5.05 -6.22
CA TYR A 247 1.98 5.73 -5.09
C TYR A 247 2.96 4.79 -4.36
N PRO A 248 3.97 5.35 -3.66
CA PRO A 248 4.90 4.53 -2.91
C PRO A 248 4.22 4.00 -1.66
N ASN A 249 4.55 2.76 -1.28
CA ASN A 249 4.03 2.12 -0.07
C ASN A 249 4.68 2.66 1.23
N ARG A 250 5.10 3.93 1.19
CA ARG A 250 5.48 4.75 2.34
C ARG A 250 4.41 5.78 2.70
N TYR A 251 3.50 6.07 1.78
CA TYR A 251 2.37 6.95 2.06
C TYR A 251 1.32 6.11 2.73
N GLN A 252 1.05 6.43 3.99
CA GLN A 252 -0.09 5.85 4.65
C GLN A 252 -1.34 6.43 4.01
N HIS A 253 -2.30 5.56 3.73
CA HIS A 253 -3.50 5.96 3.04
C HIS A 253 -4.74 5.47 3.76
N LYS A 254 -5.87 6.09 3.43
CA LYS A 254 -7.18 5.77 3.99
C LYS A 254 -8.24 5.94 2.91
N GLU A 255 -9.02 4.89 2.65
CA GLU A 255 -10.21 4.99 1.81
C GLU A 255 -11.30 5.78 2.54
N GLN A 256 -11.84 6.79 1.87
CA GLN A 256 -12.99 7.53 2.39
C GLN A 256 -14.29 6.74 2.18
N SER A 257 -15.29 7.07 2.99
CA SER A 257 -16.64 6.57 2.80
C SER A 257 -17.22 7.07 1.47
N PHE A 258 -18.08 6.25 0.88
CA PHE A 258 -18.88 6.60 -0.29
C PHE A 258 -20.22 5.87 -0.22
N GLU A 259 -21.19 6.34 -0.98
CA GLU A 259 -22.57 5.86 -0.94
C GLU A 259 -23.21 5.82 -2.31
N LEU A 260 -24.39 5.23 -2.42
CA LEU A 260 -25.16 5.22 -3.67
C LEU A 260 -25.46 6.65 -4.14
N ALA A 261 -25.25 6.90 -5.43
CA ALA A 261 -25.62 8.18 -6.05
C ALA A 261 -27.15 8.27 -6.25
N ASP A 262 -27.76 7.20 -6.76
CA ASP A 262 -29.20 6.94 -6.73
C ASP A 262 -29.48 5.85 -5.68
N PRO A 263 -30.06 6.19 -4.51
CA PRO A 263 -30.36 5.24 -3.44
C PRO A 263 -31.37 4.15 -3.81
N THR A 264 -32.07 4.27 -4.94
CA THR A 264 -33.09 3.30 -5.38
C THR A 264 -32.50 2.16 -6.21
N GLN A 265 -31.30 2.35 -6.76
CA GLN A 265 -30.62 1.38 -7.61
C GLN A 265 -29.36 0.84 -6.92
N PRO A 266 -28.92 -0.40 -7.22
CA PRO A 266 -27.63 -0.88 -6.76
C PRO A 266 -26.48 -0.13 -7.44
N GLY A 267 -25.30 -0.16 -6.83
CA GLY A 267 -24.07 0.44 -7.35
C GLY A 267 -22.85 -0.38 -6.97
N HIS A 268 -21.73 -0.18 -7.66
CA HIS A 268 -20.51 -0.93 -7.39
C HIS A 268 -19.24 -0.14 -7.67
N CYS A 269 -18.16 -0.62 -7.06
CA CYS A 269 -16.79 -0.20 -7.32
C CYS A 269 -15.91 -1.44 -7.46
N LYS A 270 -15.32 -1.63 -8.65
CA LYS A 270 -14.38 -2.71 -8.92
C LYS A 270 -12.98 -2.17 -9.16
N ILE A 271 -12.03 -2.73 -8.43
CA ILE A 271 -10.65 -2.23 -8.37
C ILE A 271 -9.71 -3.40 -8.67
N LEU A 272 -8.75 -3.18 -9.57
CA LEU A 272 -7.60 -4.05 -9.76
C LEU A 272 -6.38 -3.38 -9.12
N THR A 273 -5.77 -4.07 -8.17
CA THR A 273 -4.63 -3.57 -7.40
C THR A 273 -3.38 -4.40 -7.68
N PHE A 274 -2.27 -3.72 -7.85
CA PHE A 274 -0.92 -4.28 -7.97
C PHE A 274 -0.06 -3.80 -6.81
N PHE A 275 0.39 -4.73 -5.97
CA PHE A 275 1.43 -4.46 -4.98
C PHE A 275 2.76 -4.96 -5.52
N VAL A 276 3.67 -4.03 -5.80
CA VAL A 276 4.99 -4.34 -6.34
C VAL A 276 5.94 -4.57 -5.17
N VAL A 277 6.48 -5.78 -5.09
CA VAL A 277 7.55 -6.15 -4.15
C VAL A 277 8.86 -5.53 -4.61
N ASN A 278 9.71 -5.14 -3.67
CA ASN A 278 11.01 -4.55 -3.92
C ASN A 278 11.82 -5.38 -4.94
N PRO A 279 12.16 -4.85 -6.14
CA PRO A 279 12.86 -5.62 -7.17
C PRO A 279 14.27 -6.10 -6.78
N VAL A 280 14.88 -5.53 -5.73
CA VAL A 280 16.19 -5.97 -5.22
C VAL A 280 16.11 -7.05 -4.14
N CYS A 281 14.90 -7.34 -3.63
CA CYS A 281 14.66 -8.37 -2.63
C CYS A 281 13.68 -9.40 -3.22
N ARG A 282 13.94 -10.68 -2.97
CA ARG A 282 13.09 -11.76 -3.47
C ARG A 282 12.49 -12.48 -2.27
N ILE A 283 11.17 -12.61 -2.27
CA ILE A 283 10.43 -13.36 -1.24
C ILE A 283 9.87 -14.65 -1.84
N VAL A 284 9.37 -15.55 -0.98
CA VAL A 284 8.67 -16.77 -1.43
C VAL A 284 7.47 -16.37 -2.28
N SER A 285 7.31 -17.00 -3.44
CA SER A 285 6.30 -16.65 -4.46
C SER A 285 5.56 -17.88 -4.94
N THR A 286 4.55 -17.67 -5.77
CA THR A 286 3.80 -18.76 -6.43
C THR A 286 4.62 -19.57 -7.44
N ALA A 287 5.88 -19.21 -7.70
CA ALA A 287 6.82 -20.08 -8.41
C ALA A 287 7.40 -21.19 -7.51
N HIS A 288 7.35 -21.01 -6.18
CA HIS A 288 7.91 -21.93 -5.19
C HIS A 288 6.83 -22.69 -4.41
N VAL A 289 5.61 -22.17 -4.41
CA VAL A 289 4.46 -22.74 -3.70
C VAL A 289 3.52 -23.33 -4.73
N ALA A 290 3.10 -24.58 -4.56
CA ALA A 290 2.10 -25.20 -5.43
C ALA A 290 0.70 -24.61 -5.16
N PRO A 291 -0.24 -24.68 -6.11
CA PRO A 291 -1.62 -24.28 -5.88
C PRO A 291 -2.21 -24.88 -4.60
N GLN A 292 -2.88 -24.06 -3.81
CA GLN A 292 -3.43 -24.51 -2.52
C GLN A 292 -4.90 -24.93 -2.65
N GLN A 293 -5.52 -24.65 -3.81
CA GLN A 293 -6.93 -24.86 -4.10
C GLN A 293 -7.18 -26.31 -4.57
N PRO A 294 -7.93 -27.15 -3.82
CA PRO A 294 -8.16 -28.55 -4.16
C PRO A 294 -8.75 -28.72 -5.57
N GLN A 295 -9.68 -27.86 -5.95
CA GLN A 295 -10.37 -27.91 -7.24
C GLN A 295 -9.45 -27.70 -8.44
N TRP A 296 -8.25 -27.12 -8.28
CA TRP A 296 -7.29 -27.00 -9.38
C TRP A 296 -6.68 -28.36 -9.74
N TYR A 297 -6.52 -29.25 -8.75
CA TYR A 297 -5.99 -30.58 -8.94
C TYR A 297 -6.97 -31.52 -9.64
N ASN A 298 -8.28 -31.39 -9.36
CA ASN A 298 -9.31 -32.21 -10.00
C ASN A 298 -9.19 -32.16 -11.53
N SER A 299 -9.05 -30.97 -12.12
CA SER A 299 -8.88 -30.83 -13.58
C SER A 299 -7.62 -31.48 -14.17
N SER A 300 -6.62 -31.77 -13.32
CA SER A 300 -5.44 -32.54 -13.71
C SER A 300 -5.67 -34.04 -13.52
N LEU A 301 -6.37 -34.43 -12.46
CA LEU A 301 -6.77 -35.81 -12.17
C LEU A 301 -7.74 -36.38 -13.21
N ASP A 302 -8.59 -35.54 -13.82
CA ASP A 302 -9.45 -35.89 -14.96
C ASP A 302 -8.71 -36.62 -16.09
N LYS A 303 -7.40 -36.35 -16.23
CA LYS A 303 -6.53 -36.91 -17.28
C LYS A 303 -5.75 -38.15 -16.81
N THR A 304 -6.03 -38.63 -15.61
CA THR A 304 -5.33 -39.77 -14.99
C THR A 304 -6.25 -40.98 -14.92
N PRO A 305 -5.71 -42.20 -14.73
CA PRO A 305 -6.53 -43.40 -14.49
C PRO A 305 -7.21 -43.43 -13.12
N ILE A 306 -7.10 -42.37 -12.32
CA ILE A 306 -7.66 -42.32 -10.96
C ILE A 306 -9.17 -42.06 -11.06
N PRO A 307 -10.02 -42.97 -10.53
CA PRO A 307 -11.47 -42.78 -10.51
C PRO A 307 -11.88 -41.48 -9.79
N PRO A 308 -12.91 -40.76 -10.26
CA PRO A 308 -13.40 -39.52 -9.63
C PRO A 308 -13.72 -39.64 -8.14
N GLU A 309 -14.17 -40.82 -7.71
CA GLU A 309 -14.48 -41.14 -6.32
C GLU A 309 -13.25 -41.03 -5.40
N LEU A 310 -12.04 -41.19 -5.96
CA LEU A 310 -10.78 -41.13 -5.22
C LEU A 310 -10.06 -39.79 -5.32
N TRP A 311 -10.58 -38.81 -6.08
CA TRP A 311 -9.87 -37.53 -6.27
C TRP A 311 -9.74 -36.75 -4.96
N ASN A 312 -10.82 -36.68 -4.18
CA ASN A 312 -10.80 -35.99 -2.90
C ASN A 312 -9.79 -36.64 -1.94
N ASP A 313 -9.77 -37.97 -1.87
CA ASP A 313 -8.79 -38.71 -1.06
C ASP A 313 -7.36 -38.44 -1.54
N ALA A 314 -7.11 -38.49 -2.84
CA ALA A 314 -5.79 -38.19 -3.41
C ALA A 314 -5.33 -36.76 -3.09
N THR A 315 -6.20 -35.77 -3.17
CA THR A 315 -5.85 -34.36 -2.87
C THR A 315 -5.50 -34.12 -1.40
N GLN A 316 -6.02 -34.91 -0.45
CA GLN A 316 -5.67 -34.80 0.97
C GLN A 316 -4.21 -35.13 1.25
N TYR A 317 -3.56 -35.92 0.39
CA TYR A 317 -2.14 -36.26 0.52
C TYR A 317 -1.21 -35.25 -0.16
N ILE A 318 -1.74 -34.27 -0.90
CA ILE A 318 -0.94 -33.23 -1.54
C ILE A 318 -0.63 -32.15 -0.50
N GLN A 319 0.65 -32.04 -0.13
CA GLN A 319 1.10 -31.05 0.85
C GLN A 319 0.75 -29.61 0.40
N GLY A 320 0.16 -28.85 1.32
CA GLY A 320 -0.17 -27.44 1.11
C GLY A 320 -1.55 -27.19 0.51
N VAL A 321 -2.26 -28.23 0.07
CA VAL A 321 -3.68 -28.12 -0.31
C VAL A 321 -4.52 -27.85 0.94
N GLN A 322 -5.46 -26.91 0.82
CA GLN A 322 -6.30 -26.46 1.92
C GLN A 322 -7.77 -26.62 1.56
N SER A 323 -8.55 -27.18 2.48
CA SER A 323 -10.01 -27.18 2.35
C SER A 323 -10.54 -25.74 2.40
N PRO A 324 -11.74 -25.47 1.84
CA PRO A 324 -12.37 -24.15 1.93
C PRO A 324 -12.54 -23.63 3.37
N ALA A 325 -12.73 -24.53 4.35
CA ALA A 325 -12.87 -24.17 5.75
C ALA A 325 -11.53 -23.75 6.38
N GLU A 326 -10.46 -24.51 6.14
CA GLU A 326 -9.10 -24.16 6.59
C GLU A 326 -8.63 -22.86 5.94
N ALA A 327 -8.87 -22.73 4.64
CA ALA A 327 -8.61 -21.51 3.90
C ALA A 327 -9.33 -20.33 4.56
N LYS A 328 -10.63 -20.45 4.86
CA LYS A 328 -11.35 -19.39 5.58
C LYS A 328 -10.72 -19.08 6.95
N HIS A 329 -10.41 -20.10 7.74
CA HIS A 329 -9.79 -19.92 9.06
C HIS A 329 -8.47 -19.13 8.99
N TYR A 330 -7.56 -19.51 8.09
CA TYR A 330 -6.29 -18.80 7.91
C TYR A 330 -6.47 -17.36 7.41
N ARG A 331 -7.58 -17.07 6.70
CA ARG A 331 -7.87 -15.72 6.20
C ARG A 331 -8.22 -14.81 7.36
N ASP A 332 -9.03 -15.34 8.27
CA ASP A 332 -9.45 -14.63 9.47
C ASP A 332 -8.24 -14.38 10.39
N GLU A 333 -7.35 -15.37 10.56
CA GLU A 333 -6.09 -15.20 11.30
C GLU A 333 -5.15 -14.17 10.66
N LEU A 334 -4.96 -14.23 9.34
CA LEU A 334 -4.17 -13.26 8.57
C LEU A 334 -4.71 -11.84 8.73
N THR A 335 -6.04 -11.67 8.64
CA THR A 335 -6.70 -10.37 8.80
C THR A 335 -6.45 -9.80 10.20
N SER A 336 -6.54 -10.65 11.22
CA SER A 336 -6.24 -10.27 12.61
C SER A 336 -4.77 -9.85 12.77
N ASP A 337 -3.84 -10.62 12.23
CA ASP A 337 -2.39 -10.34 12.28
C ASP A 337 -2.05 -9.01 11.58
N GLN A 338 -2.60 -8.78 10.38
CA GLN A 338 -2.43 -7.53 9.65
C GLN A 338 -3.04 -6.33 10.38
N THR A 339 -4.17 -6.51 11.06
CA THR A 339 -4.77 -5.46 11.90
C THR A 339 -3.85 -5.06 13.05
N GLN A 340 -3.22 -6.04 13.72
CA GLN A 340 -2.27 -5.78 14.80
C GLN A 340 -1.02 -5.07 14.30
N ILE A 341 -0.47 -5.49 13.16
CA ILE A 341 0.70 -4.86 12.55
C ILE A 341 0.38 -3.43 12.11
N THR A 342 -0.78 -3.19 11.52
CA THR A 342 -1.25 -1.85 11.14
C THR A 342 -1.38 -0.95 12.37
N ALA A 343 -1.96 -1.45 13.46
CA ALA A 343 -2.04 -0.72 14.71
C ALA A 343 -0.65 -0.39 15.29
N ALA A 344 0.31 -1.31 15.19
CA ALA A 344 1.69 -1.05 15.58
C ALA A 344 2.33 0.05 14.73
N TYR A 345 2.15 0.03 13.40
CA TYR A 345 2.63 1.10 12.52
C TYR A 345 2.06 2.46 12.90
N ASN A 346 0.74 2.53 13.09
CA ASN A 346 0.08 3.76 13.54
C ASN A 346 0.72 4.26 14.83
N LYS A 347 0.72 3.45 15.88
CA LYS A 347 1.25 3.83 17.20
C LYS A 347 2.73 4.24 17.18
N TYR A 348 3.58 3.46 16.52
CA TYR A 348 5.04 3.60 16.66
C TYR A 348 5.70 4.40 15.55
N ILE A 349 5.02 4.71 14.44
CA ILE A 349 5.61 5.49 13.35
C ILE A 349 4.83 6.77 13.10
N TYR A 350 3.51 6.70 13.00
CA TYR A 350 2.69 7.85 12.57
C TYR A 350 2.11 8.66 13.74
N GLU A 351 1.82 8.03 14.86
CA GLU A 351 1.10 8.62 16.00
C GLU A 351 1.98 8.76 17.25
N GLN A 352 3.31 8.59 17.09
CA GLN A 352 4.24 9.00 18.14
C GLN A 352 4.15 10.52 18.36
N VAL A 353 4.24 10.94 19.61
CA VAL A 353 4.23 12.36 20.01
C VAL A 353 5.66 12.91 20.10
N TYR A 354 5.83 14.23 20.02
CA TYR A 354 7.14 14.88 20.06
C TYR A 354 7.68 15.01 21.50
N TYR A 355 8.29 13.95 22.05
CA TYR A 355 9.04 14.07 23.31
C TYR A 355 10.35 14.86 23.10
N LEU A 356 10.39 16.10 23.62
CA LEU A 356 11.59 16.94 23.71
C LEU A 356 12.10 16.95 25.16
N ASP A 357 12.68 15.84 25.64
CA ASP A 357 13.53 15.90 26.83
C ASP A 357 14.74 16.80 26.59
#